data_AF-A0A1S3SGX6-F1
#
_entry.id   AF-A0A1S3SGX6-F1
#
_cell.length_a   1.000
_cell.length_b   1.000
_cell.length_c   1.000
_cell.angle_alpha   90.00
_cell.angle_beta   90.00
_cell.angle_gamma   90.00
#
_symmetry.space_group_name_H-M   'P 1'
#
loop_
_entity.id
_entity.type
_entity.pdbx_description
1 polymer ?
#
loop_
_entity_poly.entity_id
_entity_poly.type
_entity_poly.pdbx_seq_one_letter_code
_entity_poly.pdbx_strand_id
1 'polypeptide(L)'
;MLSQSVDEIHKMIKYDLDRLKEFRRQGLSLRSGRFNAQENERLMSKVNDFLAVTGIQSAFKLFHPQRFKGEEANIKKLKCQHRFHERIAEGIPRSWHQIYIRGRKMFDGSNYKGRFTEEELHTLKKLQTLHGNKWAKISALTGRSESALEKRFAQMSANKGAWTEEQLKTNGSCAEAPGGTGSGSGPATIRKDKLYNNIPWTDVCQTVETRHWSQCRIKWLGVLKHKMAYGQPVFSGGTKSFQGKVDLIKALNAMQVEDFADIDWEEIAHTIGDH
;
A
#
# COMPACT_ATOMS: atom_id res chain seq x y z
N MET A 1 0.70 -14.66 5.42
CA MET A 1 -0.41 -13.74 5.78
C MET A 1 -0.28 -13.45 7.25
N LEU A 2 -0.20 -12.18 7.66
CA LEU A 2 -0.40 -11.84 9.07
C LEU A 2 -1.87 -12.11 9.39
N SER A 3 -2.13 -12.98 10.38
CA SER A 3 -3.47 -13.23 10.90
C SER A 3 -4.12 -11.90 11.27
N GLN A 4 -5.21 -11.53 10.59
CA GLN A 4 -6.01 -10.38 11.02
C GLN A 4 -6.54 -10.67 12.43
N SER A 5 -6.58 -9.65 13.28
CA SER A 5 -7.13 -9.81 14.62
C SER A 5 -8.62 -10.18 14.54
N VAL A 6 -9.12 -10.93 15.52
CA VAL A 6 -10.55 -11.29 15.62
C VAL A 6 -11.44 -10.04 15.56
N ASP A 7 -11.00 -8.94 16.15
CA ASP A 7 -11.69 -7.65 16.12
C ASP A 7 -11.78 -7.02 14.72
N GLU A 8 -10.73 -7.18 13.90
CA GLU A 8 -10.74 -6.72 12.51
C GLU A 8 -11.71 -7.54 11.67
N ILE A 9 -11.72 -8.86 11.87
CA ILE A 9 -12.66 -9.78 11.21
C ILE A 9 -14.10 -9.41 11.57
N HIS A 10 -14.40 -9.19 12.86
CA HIS A 10 -15.73 -8.75 13.29
C HIS A 10 -16.15 -7.42 12.66
N LYS A 11 -15.24 -6.45 12.54
CA LYS A 11 -15.54 -5.17 11.87
C LYS A 11 -15.77 -5.33 10.37
N MET A 12 -15.00 -6.19 9.71
CA MET A 12 -15.24 -6.52 8.30
C MET A 12 -16.60 -7.20 8.12
N ILE A 13 -16.95 -8.15 8.98
CA ILE A 13 -18.27 -8.79 8.93
C ILE A 13 -19.37 -7.75 9.10
N LYS A 14 -19.22 -6.85 10.09
CA LYS A 14 -20.22 -5.83 10.41
C LYS A 14 -20.44 -4.81 9.29
N TYR A 15 -19.39 -4.33 8.65
CA TYR A 15 -19.48 -3.18 7.73
C TYR A 15 -19.34 -3.55 6.25
N ASP A 16 -18.74 -4.70 5.94
CA ASP A 16 -18.37 -5.07 4.56
C ASP A 16 -19.12 -6.28 4.04
N LEU A 17 -19.49 -7.26 4.88
CA LEU A 17 -19.94 -8.57 4.40
C LEU A 17 -21.08 -8.47 3.38
N ASP A 18 -22.15 -7.74 3.70
CA ASP A 18 -23.34 -7.69 2.85
C ASP A 18 -23.09 -6.91 1.56
N ARG A 19 -22.43 -5.74 1.65
CA ARG A 19 -22.11 -4.93 0.46
C ARG A 19 -21.11 -5.62 -0.47
N LEU A 20 -20.13 -6.35 0.08
CA LEU A 20 -19.16 -7.06 -0.73
C LEU A 20 -19.76 -8.33 -1.38
N LYS A 21 -20.71 -9.00 -0.71
CA LYS A 21 -21.51 -10.05 -1.35
C LYS A 21 -22.32 -9.50 -2.53
N GLU A 22 -22.92 -8.32 -2.35
CA GLU A 22 -23.69 -7.68 -3.40
C GLU A 22 -22.81 -7.31 -4.61
N PHE A 23 -21.62 -6.75 -4.39
CA PHE A 23 -20.67 -6.52 -5.47
C PHE A 23 -20.32 -7.80 -6.23
N ARG A 24 -20.05 -8.90 -5.53
CA ARG A 24 -19.82 -10.20 -6.19
C ARG A 24 -21.02 -10.67 -7.01
N ARG A 25 -22.25 -10.46 -6.51
CA ARG A 25 -23.48 -10.79 -7.25
C ARG A 25 -23.62 -9.97 -8.53
N GLN A 26 -23.19 -8.71 -8.50
CA GLN A 26 -23.17 -7.80 -9.65
C GLN A 26 -21.96 -8.03 -10.59
N GLY A 27 -21.12 -9.02 -10.32
CA GLY A 27 -19.89 -9.27 -11.10
C GLY A 27 -18.76 -8.28 -10.82
N LEU A 28 -18.89 -7.43 -9.79
CA LEU A 28 -17.87 -6.47 -9.39
C LEU A 28 -16.84 -7.12 -8.46
N SER A 29 -15.58 -7.13 -8.90
CA SER A 29 -14.46 -7.60 -8.09
C SER A 29 -14.03 -6.54 -7.07
N LEU A 30 -13.47 -7.00 -5.96
CA LEU A 30 -12.91 -6.10 -4.95
C LEU A 30 -11.61 -5.50 -5.46
N ARG A 31 -11.50 -4.17 -5.36
CA ARG A 31 -10.32 -3.44 -5.78
C ARG A 31 -9.28 -3.38 -4.68
N SER A 32 -8.01 -3.49 -5.09
CA SER A 32 -6.84 -3.29 -4.24
C SER A 32 -5.95 -2.20 -4.83
N GLY A 33 -4.83 -1.86 -4.20
CA GLY A 33 -3.92 -0.84 -4.74
C GLY A 33 -4.40 0.61 -4.63
N ARG A 34 -4.09 1.43 -5.65
CA ARG A 34 -4.34 2.88 -5.65
C ARG A 34 -5.82 3.17 -5.88
N PHE A 35 -6.35 4.18 -5.19
CA PHE A 35 -7.70 4.69 -5.43
C PHE A 35 -7.74 5.49 -6.72
N ASN A 36 -8.67 5.14 -7.61
CA ASN A 36 -8.90 5.86 -8.86
C ASN A 36 -9.67 7.18 -8.63
N ALA A 37 -9.87 7.97 -9.69
CA ALA A 37 -10.58 9.25 -9.59
C ALA A 37 -12.03 9.09 -9.09
N GLN A 38 -12.78 8.16 -9.68
CA GLN A 38 -14.19 7.93 -9.34
C GLN A 38 -14.40 7.50 -7.88
N GLU A 39 -13.54 6.64 -7.34
CA GLU A 39 -13.58 6.23 -5.93
C GLU A 39 -13.30 7.40 -4.99
N ASN A 40 -12.40 8.30 -5.38
CA ASN A 40 -12.08 9.49 -4.61
C ASN A 40 -13.24 10.50 -4.61
N GLU A 41 -13.89 10.70 -5.76
CA GLU A 41 -15.06 11.56 -5.90
C GLU A 41 -16.24 11.03 -5.08
N ARG A 42 -16.53 9.72 -5.17
CA ARG A 42 -17.57 9.08 -4.35
C ARG A 42 -17.29 9.23 -2.87
N LEU A 43 -16.05 8.97 -2.43
CA LEU A 43 -15.68 9.16 -1.02
C LEU A 43 -15.86 10.62 -0.59
N MET A 44 -15.48 11.58 -1.43
CA MET A 44 -15.65 13.00 -1.13
C MET A 44 -17.12 13.37 -0.99
N SER A 45 -17.96 12.96 -1.93
CA SER A 45 -19.42 13.16 -1.88
C SER A 45 -20.02 12.57 -0.61
N LYS A 46 -19.73 11.30 -0.29
CA LYS A 46 -20.28 10.64 0.92
C LYS A 46 -19.83 11.29 2.22
N VAL A 47 -18.60 11.80 2.26
CA VAL A 47 -18.11 12.58 3.41
C VAL A 47 -18.89 13.89 3.53
N ASN A 48 -19.08 14.63 2.43
CA ASN A 48 -19.83 15.88 2.45
C ASN A 48 -21.29 15.67 2.88
N ASP A 49 -21.95 14.64 2.37
CA ASP A 49 -23.31 14.26 2.79
C ASP A 49 -23.37 13.97 4.30
N PHE A 50 -22.37 13.26 4.81
CA PHE A 50 -22.28 12.95 6.23
C PHE A 50 -22.11 14.22 7.08
N LEU A 51 -21.27 15.15 6.65
CA LEU A 51 -21.08 16.44 7.32
C LEU A 51 -22.38 17.25 7.32
N ALA A 52 -23.10 17.30 6.20
CA ALA A 52 -24.37 18.00 6.08
C ALA A 52 -25.44 17.46 7.03
N VAL A 53 -25.55 16.13 7.17
CA VAL A 53 -26.53 15.49 8.06
C VAL A 53 -26.17 15.64 9.54
N THR A 54 -24.88 15.67 9.88
CA THR A 54 -24.43 15.66 11.28
C THR A 54 -24.07 17.03 11.84
N GLY A 55 -23.94 18.05 10.99
CA GLY A 55 -23.50 19.39 11.39
C GLY A 55 -22.03 19.46 11.83
N ILE A 56 -21.24 18.42 11.61
CA ILE A 56 -19.80 18.45 11.90
C ILE A 56 -19.14 19.46 10.96
N GLN A 57 -18.44 20.43 11.53
CA GLN A 57 -17.95 21.61 10.78
C GLN A 57 -16.88 21.29 9.73
N SER A 58 -16.12 20.20 9.87
CA SER A 58 -15.09 19.85 8.90
C SER A 58 -14.78 18.35 8.82
N ALA A 59 -14.39 17.91 7.63
CA ALA A 59 -13.89 16.56 7.41
C ALA A 59 -12.64 16.25 8.27
N PHE A 60 -11.80 17.25 8.52
CA PHE A 60 -10.63 17.07 9.39
C PHE A 60 -11.03 16.70 10.82
N LYS A 61 -12.03 17.39 11.41
CA LYS A 61 -12.60 17.03 12.72
C LYS A 61 -13.21 15.62 12.69
N LEU A 62 -13.95 15.31 11.63
CA LEU A 62 -14.54 13.99 11.43
C LEU A 62 -13.48 12.88 11.45
N PHE A 63 -12.35 13.05 10.76
CA PHE A 63 -11.32 12.01 10.66
C PHE A 63 -10.28 12.03 11.80
N HIS A 64 -10.11 13.16 12.50
CA HIS A 64 -9.14 13.34 13.59
C HIS A 64 -9.77 13.89 14.89
N PRO A 65 -10.86 13.28 15.41
CA PRO A 65 -11.58 13.80 16.57
C PRO A 65 -10.72 13.89 17.83
N GLN A 66 -9.70 13.05 17.98
CA GLN A 66 -8.74 13.07 19.10
C GLN A 66 -7.95 14.38 19.23
N ARG A 67 -7.92 15.20 18.16
CA ARG A 67 -7.29 16.53 18.19
C ARG A 67 -8.21 17.61 18.79
N PHE A 68 -9.48 17.27 19.04
CA PHE A 68 -10.52 18.19 19.50
C PHE A 68 -11.19 17.62 20.76
N LYS A 69 -10.48 17.67 21.90
CA LYS A 69 -10.88 17.00 23.16
C LYS A 69 -12.32 17.31 23.61
N GLY A 70 -12.81 18.55 23.40
CA GLY A 70 -14.18 18.94 23.75
C GLY A 70 -15.26 18.39 22.82
N GLU A 71 -14.91 18.04 21.58
CA GLU A 71 -15.84 17.56 20.56
C GLU A 71 -15.72 16.05 20.30
N GLU A 72 -14.63 15.41 20.76
CA GLU A 72 -14.28 14.02 20.45
C GLU A 72 -15.42 13.03 20.78
N ALA A 73 -15.99 13.12 21.98
CA ALA A 73 -17.06 12.23 22.43
C ALA A 73 -18.33 12.40 21.57
N ASN A 74 -18.69 13.65 21.25
CA ASN A 74 -19.83 13.95 20.40
C ASN A 74 -19.62 13.44 18.96
N ILE A 75 -18.44 13.65 18.38
CA ILE A 75 -18.11 13.16 17.03
C ILE A 75 -18.16 11.62 16.99
N LYS A 76 -17.62 10.93 18.02
CA LYS A 76 -17.72 9.47 18.11
C LYS A 76 -19.17 9.00 18.21
N LYS A 77 -20.00 9.68 19.02
CA LYS A 77 -21.43 9.40 19.14
C LYS A 77 -22.14 9.55 17.79
N LEU A 78 -21.94 10.66 17.09
CA LEU A 78 -22.53 10.92 15.76
C LEU A 78 -22.10 9.87 14.73
N LYS A 79 -20.83 9.46 14.73
CA LYS A 79 -20.34 8.38 13.85
C LYS A 79 -21.08 7.07 14.07
N CYS A 80 -21.34 6.70 15.32
CA CYS A 80 -22.08 5.50 15.65
C CYS A 80 -23.56 5.63 15.25
N GLN A 81 -24.21 6.73 15.63
CA GLN A 81 -25.64 6.97 15.36
C GLN A 81 -25.97 6.99 13.86
N HIS A 82 -25.10 7.59 13.04
CA HIS A 82 -25.31 7.71 11.60
C HIS A 82 -24.56 6.67 10.76
N ARG A 83 -24.08 5.57 11.39
CA ARG A 83 -23.41 4.44 10.71
C ARG A 83 -22.29 4.90 9.76
N PHE A 84 -21.42 5.79 10.25
CA PHE A 84 -20.43 6.50 9.44
C PHE A 84 -19.61 5.61 8.51
N HIS A 85 -19.05 4.51 9.04
CA HIS A 85 -18.19 3.62 8.27
C HIS A 85 -18.91 2.95 7.10
N GLU A 86 -20.21 2.69 7.23
CA GLU A 86 -21.03 2.10 6.18
C GLU A 86 -21.38 3.16 5.13
N ARG A 87 -21.81 4.35 5.57
CA ARG A 87 -22.17 5.45 4.67
C ARG A 87 -21.03 5.89 3.77
N ILE A 88 -19.81 6.05 4.30
CA ILE A 88 -18.65 6.45 3.48
C ILE A 88 -18.20 5.35 2.51
N ALA A 89 -18.58 4.11 2.77
CA ALA A 89 -18.13 2.95 2.02
C ALA A 89 -19.15 2.49 0.97
N GLU A 90 -20.36 3.02 1.02
CA GLU A 90 -21.44 2.73 0.09
C GLU A 90 -21.02 2.98 -1.37
N GLY A 91 -21.20 1.98 -2.23
CA GLY A 91 -20.89 2.08 -3.67
C GLY A 91 -19.39 2.12 -4.00
N ILE A 92 -18.49 1.85 -3.05
CA ILE A 92 -17.04 1.76 -3.30
C ILE A 92 -16.57 0.31 -3.09
N PRO A 93 -16.02 -0.37 -4.11
CA PRO A 93 -15.66 -1.80 -4.08
C PRO A 93 -14.35 -2.08 -3.33
N ARG A 94 -14.20 -1.50 -2.14
CA ARG A 94 -13.05 -1.65 -1.23
C ARG A 94 -13.53 -1.85 0.19
N SER A 95 -12.70 -2.37 1.09
CA SER A 95 -13.09 -2.52 2.50
C SER A 95 -13.32 -1.17 3.18
N TRP A 96 -14.19 -1.12 4.21
CA TRP A 96 -14.50 0.13 4.90
C TRP A 96 -13.24 0.74 5.52
N HIS A 97 -12.32 -0.14 5.94
CA HIS A 97 -11.06 0.24 6.57
C HIS A 97 -10.12 0.93 5.59
N GLN A 98 -9.98 0.40 4.36
CA GLN A 98 -9.20 1.03 3.30
C GLN A 98 -9.78 2.42 2.95
N ILE A 99 -11.10 2.51 2.85
CA ILE A 99 -11.82 3.75 2.55
C ILE A 99 -11.65 4.77 3.67
N TYR A 100 -11.75 4.34 4.94
CA TYR A 100 -11.52 5.18 6.10
C TYR A 100 -10.07 5.72 6.13
N ILE A 101 -9.07 4.87 5.89
CA ILE A 101 -7.66 5.29 5.79
C ILE A 101 -7.48 6.29 4.63
N ARG A 102 -8.13 6.06 3.49
CA ARG A 102 -8.08 6.99 2.35
C ARG A 102 -8.66 8.33 2.73
N GLY A 103 -9.83 8.36 3.38
CA GLY A 103 -10.48 9.57 3.86
C GLY A 103 -9.60 10.35 4.83
N ARG A 104 -9.00 9.68 5.82
CA ARG A 104 -8.02 10.31 6.72
C ARG A 104 -6.90 11.02 5.96
N LYS A 105 -6.35 10.42 4.90
CA LYS A 105 -5.28 11.02 4.10
C LYS A 105 -5.77 12.14 3.19
N MET A 106 -6.98 12.02 2.67
CA MET A 106 -7.56 12.96 1.71
C MET A 106 -7.93 14.28 2.39
N PHE A 107 -8.40 14.22 3.64
CA PHE A 107 -8.87 15.36 4.41
C PHE A 107 -7.88 15.83 5.49
N ASP A 108 -6.66 15.28 5.51
CA ASP A 108 -5.57 15.75 6.37
C ASP A 108 -4.70 16.76 5.62
N GLY A 109 -4.89 18.04 5.92
CA GLY A 109 -4.09 19.13 5.35
C GLY A 109 -2.59 19.03 5.68
N SER A 110 -2.19 18.19 6.64
CA SER A 110 -0.78 17.93 6.96
C SER A 110 -0.16 16.76 6.18
N ASN A 111 -0.93 16.09 5.31
CA ASN A 111 -0.51 14.88 4.64
C ASN A 111 0.54 15.11 3.54
N TYR A 112 0.57 16.27 2.89
CA TYR A 112 1.61 16.62 1.91
C TYR A 112 2.30 17.93 2.23
N LYS A 113 3.31 17.86 3.10
CA LYS A 113 4.26 18.97 3.39
C LYS A 113 5.56 18.87 2.57
N GLY A 114 5.55 18.15 1.45
CA GLY A 114 6.73 17.95 0.62
C GLY A 114 7.81 17.06 1.27
N ARG A 115 9.04 17.13 0.73
CA ARG A 115 10.19 16.36 1.22
C ARG A 115 10.55 16.78 2.65
N PHE A 116 11.08 15.85 3.44
CA PHE A 116 11.63 16.16 4.76
C PHE A 116 12.98 16.87 4.60
N THR A 117 13.16 18.00 5.27
CA THR A 117 14.46 18.69 5.37
C THR A 117 15.34 18.00 6.43
N GLU A 118 16.65 18.24 6.42
CA GLU A 118 17.57 17.65 7.39
C GLU A 118 17.24 18.09 8.83
N GLU A 119 16.77 19.33 9.03
CA GLU A 119 16.31 19.85 10.32
C GLU A 119 15.07 19.12 10.82
N GLU A 120 14.14 18.80 9.91
CA GLU A 120 12.95 18.00 10.23
C GLU A 120 13.32 16.57 10.59
N LEU A 121 14.32 15.98 9.94
CA LEU A 121 14.84 14.66 10.29
C LEU A 121 15.50 14.66 11.67
N HIS A 122 16.31 15.67 11.96
CA HIS A 122 16.94 15.82 13.28
C HIS A 122 15.88 15.98 14.38
N THR A 123 14.89 16.84 14.15
CA THR A 123 13.75 17.04 15.05
C THR A 123 12.94 15.76 15.25
N LEU A 124 12.63 15.03 14.17
CA LEU A 124 11.92 13.76 14.22
C LEU A 124 12.67 12.73 15.09
N LYS A 125 13.98 12.61 14.91
CA LYS A 125 14.82 11.71 15.71
C LYS A 125 14.79 12.09 17.20
N LYS A 126 14.97 13.38 17.51
CA LYS A 126 14.91 13.91 18.89
C LYS A 126 13.56 13.65 19.56
N LEU A 127 12.46 13.93 18.86
CA LEU A 127 11.11 13.76 19.39
C LEU A 127 10.76 12.28 19.59
N GLN A 128 11.22 11.40 18.70
CA GLN A 128 11.07 9.96 18.88
C GLN A 128 11.85 9.46 20.09
N THR A 129 13.08 9.93 20.32
CA THR A 129 13.85 9.61 21.53
C THR A 129 13.13 10.07 22.81
N LEU A 130 12.50 11.25 22.78
CA LEU A 130 11.83 11.82 23.96
C LEU A 130 10.45 11.22 24.26
N HIS A 131 9.70 10.80 23.24
CA HIS A 131 8.30 10.40 23.39
C HIS A 131 8.02 8.95 22.98
N GLY A 132 9.01 8.22 22.47
CA GLY A 132 8.83 6.92 21.83
C GLY A 132 7.99 7.02 20.55
N ASN A 133 7.40 5.90 20.14
CA ASN A 133 6.60 5.80 18.91
C ASN A 133 5.19 6.41 19.04
N LYS A 134 5.04 7.48 19.81
CA LYS A 134 3.77 8.20 20.01
C LYS A 134 3.53 9.17 18.83
N TRP A 135 3.32 8.62 17.63
CA TRP A 135 3.24 9.40 16.37
C TRP A 135 2.19 10.50 16.40
N ALA A 136 1.05 10.31 17.05
CA ALA A 136 0.03 11.35 17.25
C ALA A 136 0.58 12.59 17.97
N LYS A 137 1.43 12.39 19.00
CA LYS A 137 2.07 13.48 19.75
C LYS A 137 3.13 14.18 18.90
N ILE A 138 3.97 13.41 18.22
CA ILE A 138 5.03 13.94 17.35
C ILE A 138 4.42 14.72 16.17
N SER A 139 3.31 14.23 15.61
CA SER A 139 2.55 14.90 14.55
C SER A 139 2.00 16.25 15.00
N ALA A 140 1.50 16.35 16.24
CA ALA A 140 1.07 17.63 16.79
C ALA A 140 2.23 18.63 16.93
N LEU A 141 3.44 18.17 17.27
CA LEU A 141 4.62 19.02 17.46
C LEU A 141 5.30 19.46 16.14
N THR A 142 5.28 18.59 15.13
CA THR A 142 5.93 18.83 13.82
C THR A 142 4.97 19.37 12.77
N GLY A 143 3.66 19.23 13.01
CA GLY A 143 2.62 19.56 12.06
C GLY A 143 2.64 18.70 10.79
N ARG A 144 3.36 17.58 10.73
CA ARG A 144 3.31 16.59 9.63
C ARG A 144 2.41 15.43 10.01
N SER A 145 1.84 14.73 9.03
CA SER A 145 0.95 13.59 9.30
C SER A 145 1.66 12.46 10.05
N GLU A 146 0.92 11.79 10.95
CA GLU A 146 1.41 10.66 11.77
C GLU A 146 2.03 9.57 10.89
N SER A 147 1.35 9.23 9.79
CA SER A 147 1.80 8.20 8.85
C SER A 147 3.04 8.59 8.06
N ALA A 148 3.28 9.88 7.80
CA ALA A 148 4.49 10.33 7.12
C ALA A 148 5.70 10.23 8.05
N LEU A 149 5.52 10.59 9.33
CA LEU A 149 6.57 10.53 10.35
C LEU A 149 7.00 9.10 10.63
N GLU A 150 6.04 8.20 10.85
CA GLU A 150 6.30 6.77 11.09
C GLU A 150 7.09 6.15 9.93
N LYS A 151 6.61 6.34 8.70
CA LYS A 151 7.28 5.83 7.50
C LYS A 151 8.67 6.41 7.34
N ARG A 152 8.82 7.71 7.56
CA ARG A 152 10.12 8.37 7.40
C ARG A 152 11.10 7.87 8.45
N PHE A 153 10.68 7.76 9.69
CA PHE A 153 11.54 7.27 10.78
C PHE A 153 12.01 5.83 10.53
N ALA A 154 11.11 4.94 10.09
CA ALA A 154 11.47 3.57 9.73
C ALA A 154 12.52 3.49 8.60
N GLN A 155 12.52 4.46 7.69
CA GLN A 155 13.52 4.57 6.62
C GLN A 155 14.84 5.22 7.09
N MET A 156 14.83 5.98 8.19
CA MET A 156 16.01 6.71 8.68
C MET A 156 17.02 5.81 9.39
N SER A 157 16.57 4.72 10.02
CA SER A 157 17.44 3.78 10.73
C SER A 157 18.24 2.85 9.81
N ALA A 158 18.01 2.92 8.49
CA ALA A 158 18.57 1.98 7.54
C ALA A 158 19.90 2.47 6.94
N ASN A 159 20.89 1.58 6.84
CA ASN A 159 22.16 1.91 6.20
C ASN A 159 21.94 2.33 4.74
N LYS A 160 22.57 3.42 4.32
CA LYS A 160 22.52 3.94 2.93
C LYS A 160 23.77 3.62 2.10
N GLY A 161 24.80 3.00 2.71
CA GLY A 161 26.06 2.65 2.03
C GLY A 161 25.93 1.52 1.00
N ALA A 162 27.04 1.17 0.35
CA ALA A 162 27.11 0.09 -0.63
C ALA A 162 26.66 -1.26 -0.03
N TRP A 163 26.09 -2.14 -0.86
CA TRP A 163 25.69 -3.49 -0.44
C TRP A 163 26.92 -4.39 -0.37
N THR A 164 27.13 -5.07 0.75
CA THR A 164 28.16 -6.12 0.86
C THR A 164 27.69 -7.40 0.18
N GLU A 165 28.62 -8.27 -0.17
CA GLU A 165 28.31 -9.55 -0.79
C GLU A 165 27.46 -10.45 0.11
N GLU A 166 27.73 -10.43 1.42
CA GLU A 166 26.94 -11.13 2.44
C GLU A 166 25.49 -10.63 2.47
N GLN A 167 25.27 -9.31 2.47
CA GLN A 167 23.93 -8.71 2.42
C GLN A 167 23.17 -9.16 1.17
N LEU A 168 23.86 -9.28 0.03
CA LEU A 168 23.24 -9.72 -1.23
C LEU A 168 22.86 -11.19 -1.20
N LYS A 169 23.75 -12.04 -0.67
CA LYS A 169 23.51 -13.48 -0.54
C LYS A 169 22.34 -13.76 0.39
N THR A 170 22.31 -13.13 1.57
CA THR A 170 21.23 -13.27 2.56
C THR A 170 19.90 -12.75 2.01
N ASN A 171 19.89 -11.58 1.38
CA ASN A 171 18.67 -11.03 0.78
C ASN A 171 18.12 -11.92 -0.35
N GLY A 172 19.01 -12.50 -1.17
CA GLY A 172 18.64 -13.43 -2.24
C GLY A 172 18.08 -14.76 -1.70
N SER A 173 18.78 -15.39 -0.76
CA SER A 173 18.35 -16.69 -0.21
C SER A 173 17.00 -16.58 0.51
N CYS A 174 16.78 -15.54 1.31
CA CYS A 174 15.50 -15.32 1.99
C CYS A 174 14.36 -15.01 1.01
N ALA A 175 14.66 -14.39 -0.12
CA ALA A 175 13.67 -14.09 -1.16
C ALA A 175 13.35 -15.30 -2.06
N GLU A 176 14.30 -16.22 -2.25
CA GLU A 176 14.14 -17.46 -3.01
C GLU A 176 13.52 -18.60 -2.16
N ALA A 177 13.71 -18.58 -0.84
CA ALA A 177 13.21 -19.62 0.09
C ALA A 177 11.69 -19.92 -0.01
N PRO A 178 10.78 -18.94 -0.16
CA PRO A 178 9.36 -19.21 -0.35
C PRO A 178 9.03 -19.98 -1.64
N GLY A 179 9.95 -20.01 -2.61
CA GLY A 179 9.82 -20.70 -3.89
C GLY A 179 10.45 -22.10 -3.94
N GLY A 180 11.12 -22.55 -2.86
CA GLY A 180 11.99 -23.73 -2.88
C GLY A 180 11.74 -24.70 -1.73
N THR A 181 10.62 -25.42 -1.77
CA THR A 181 10.44 -26.68 -1.03
C THR A 181 9.79 -27.74 -1.92
N GLY A 182 10.48 -28.08 -3.01
CA GLY A 182 10.30 -29.35 -3.70
C GLY A 182 11.54 -30.20 -3.43
N SER A 183 11.48 -31.08 -2.42
CA SER A 183 12.50 -32.10 -2.21
C SER A 183 12.44 -33.06 -3.40
N GLY A 184 13.38 -32.90 -4.34
CA GLY A 184 13.48 -33.73 -5.54
C GLY A 184 14.77 -33.40 -6.25
N SER A 185 15.64 -34.39 -6.39
CA SER A 185 16.92 -34.34 -7.09
C SER A 185 16.71 -34.03 -8.58
N GLY A 186 16.67 -32.74 -8.94
CA GLY A 186 16.57 -32.22 -10.30
C GLY A 186 16.63 -30.68 -10.29
N PRO A 187 16.97 -30.00 -11.41
CA PRO A 187 17.02 -28.54 -11.45
C PRO A 187 15.62 -27.96 -11.16
N ALA A 188 15.45 -27.40 -9.97
CA ALA A 188 14.17 -26.90 -9.50
C ALA A 188 13.64 -25.79 -10.43
N THR A 189 12.57 -26.10 -11.18
CA THR A 189 11.88 -25.10 -12.01
C THR A 189 10.98 -24.28 -11.10
N ILE A 190 11.48 -23.16 -10.58
CA ILE A 190 10.71 -22.24 -9.73
C ILE A 190 9.81 -21.39 -10.65
N ARG A 191 8.51 -21.37 -10.37
CA ARG A 191 7.58 -20.48 -11.07
C ARG A 191 7.99 -19.01 -10.88
N LYS A 192 8.05 -18.26 -11.98
CA LYS A 192 8.48 -16.85 -12.01
C LYS A 192 7.75 -15.98 -10.99
N ASP A 193 6.42 -16.16 -10.86
CA ASP A 193 5.57 -15.40 -9.94
C ASP A 193 5.98 -15.55 -8.46
N LYS A 194 6.51 -16.71 -8.08
CA LYS A 194 6.96 -16.98 -6.70
C LYS A 194 8.22 -16.20 -6.32
N LEU A 195 8.97 -15.71 -7.31
CA LEU A 195 10.19 -14.93 -7.06
C LEU A 195 9.90 -13.49 -6.62
N TYR A 196 8.70 -12.95 -6.85
CA TYR A 196 8.37 -11.58 -6.46
C TYR A 196 7.08 -11.45 -5.64
N ASN A 197 6.20 -12.44 -5.68
CA ASN A 197 4.95 -12.43 -4.93
C ASN A 197 5.12 -13.04 -3.53
N ASN A 198 4.42 -12.45 -2.55
CA ASN A 198 4.30 -12.96 -1.18
C ASN A 198 5.61 -13.13 -0.38
N ILE A 199 6.67 -12.41 -0.75
CA ILE A 199 7.92 -12.39 0.03
C ILE A 199 7.70 -11.59 1.32
N PRO A 200 7.96 -12.16 2.51
CA PRO A 200 7.82 -11.47 3.78
C PRO A 200 9.02 -10.54 4.01
N TRP A 201 9.01 -9.37 3.37
CA TRP A 201 10.14 -8.42 3.40
C TRP A 201 10.52 -7.93 4.79
N THR A 202 9.61 -7.97 5.76
CA THR A 202 9.87 -7.69 7.17
C THR A 202 10.85 -8.70 7.76
N ASP A 203 10.67 -9.97 7.43
CA ASP A 203 11.47 -11.07 7.97
C ASP A 203 12.81 -11.09 7.25
N VAL A 204 12.82 -10.87 5.93
CA VAL A 204 14.04 -10.66 5.14
C VAL A 204 14.88 -9.51 5.70
N CYS A 205 14.23 -8.39 6.07
CA CYS A 205 14.88 -7.24 6.69
C CYS A 205 15.49 -7.58 8.04
N GLN A 206 14.79 -8.37 8.86
CA GLN A 206 15.31 -8.83 10.14
C GLN A 206 16.54 -9.71 9.96
N THR A 207 16.55 -10.61 8.97
CA THR A 207 17.72 -11.45 8.68
C THR A 207 18.90 -10.66 8.11
N VAL A 208 18.64 -9.60 7.33
CA VAL A 208 19.69 -8.72 6.78
C VAL A 208 20.23 -7.73 7.83
N GLU A 209 19.44 -7.44 8.88
CA GLU A 209 19.68 -6.59 10.07
C GLU A 209 19.99 -5.11 9.81
N THR A 210 20.66 -4.81 8.71
CA THR A 210 21.32 -3.54 8.40
C THR A 210 20.55 -2.69 7.39
N ARG A 211 19.51 -3.25 6.77
CA ARG A 211 18.71 -2.63 5.71
C ARG A 211 17.24 -2.67 6.06
N HIS A 212 16.50 -1.65 5.65
CA HIS A 212 15.05 -1.62 5.76
C HIS A 212 14.41 -2.52 4.69
N TRP A 213 13.26 -3.11 5.00
CA TRP A 213 12.54 -4.04 4.11
C TRP A 213 12.35 -3.52 2.68
N SER A 214 12.13 -2.21 2.51
CA SER A 214 11.98 -1.61 1.19
C SER A 214 13.27 -1.63 0.37
N GLN A 215 14.43 -1.49 1.03
CA GLN A 215 15.74 -1.60 0.38
C GLN A 215 16.01 -3.04 -0.05
N CYS A 216 15.71 -4.01 0.82
CA CYS A 216 15.76 -5.45 0.52
C CYS A 216 14.92 -5.78 -0.72
N ARG A 217 13.66 -5.32 -0.74
CA ARG A 217 12.74 -5.48 -1.87
C ARG A 217 13.28 -4.86 -3.16
N ILE A 218 13.69 -3.59 -3.12
CA ILE A 218 14.20 -2.88 -4.31
C ILE A 218 15.45 -3.59 -4.84
N LYS A 219 16.37 -4.00 -3.96
CA LYS A 219 17.61 -4.66 -4.36
C LYS A 219 17.32 -6.02 -5.00
N TRP A 220 16.43 -6.81 -4.40
CA TRP A 220 16.00 -8.10 -4.94
C TRP A 220 15.32 -7.96 -6.31
N LEU A 221 14.36 -7.05 -6.46
CA LEU A 221 13.69 -6.82 -7.74
C LEU A 221 14.67 -6.34 -8.83
N GLY A 222 15.70 -5.58 -8.45
CA GLY A 222 16.79 -5.21 -9.35
C GLY A 222 17.63 -6.42 -9.80
N VAL A 223 17.96 -7.32 -8.86
CA VAL A 223 18.67 -8.58 -9.16
C VAL A 223 17.81 -9.48 -10.06
N LEU A 224 16.52 -9.64 -9.76
CA LEU A 224 15.60 -10.42 -10.58
C LEU A 224 15.48 -9.88 -11.99
N LYS A 225 15.32 -8.55 -12.14
CA LYS A 225 15.30 -7.90 -13.45
C LYS A 225 16.55 -8.25 -14.26
N HIS A 226 17.72 -8.27 -13.64
CA HIS A 226 18.96 -8.66 -14.30
C HIS A 226 19.00 -10.16 -14.63
N LYS A 227 18.72 -11.04 -13.65
CA LYS A 227 18.69 -12.51 -13.87
C LYS A 227 17.73 -12.90 -15.02
N MET A 228 16.55 -12.27 -15.06
CA MET A 228 15.54 -12.52 -16.09
C MET A 228 15.92 -11.95 -17.46
N ALA A 229 16.76 -10.91 -17.53
CA ALA A 229 17.19 -10.30 -18.78
C ALA A 229 18.40 -11.01 -19.44
N TYR A 230 19.20 -11.76 -18.66
CA TYR A 230 20.47 -12.35 -19.13
C TYR A 230 20.50 -13.89 -19.16
N GLY A 231 19.48 -14.58 -18.63
CA GLY A 231 19.45 -16.06 -18.48
C GLY A 231 18.91 -16.87 -19.67
N GLN A 232 18.34 -16.22 -20.68
CA GLN A 232 17.85 -16.82 -21.94
C GLN A 232 17.88 -15.73 -23.03
N PRO A 233 17.95 -16.07 -24.34
CA PRO A 233 17.71 -15.11 -25.42
C PRO A 233 16.21 -14.78 -25.50
N VAL A 234 15.60 -14.42 -24.38
CA VAL A 234 14.21 -13.98 -24.30
C VAL A 234 14.28 -12.47 -24.37
N PHE A 235 14.02 -11.94 -25.56
CA PHE A 235 14.02 -10.54 -25.96
C PHE A 235 15.38 -9.89 -26.27
N SER A 236 15.96 -10.22 -27.43
CA SER A 236 16.85 -9.31 -28.15
C SER A 236 16.15 -8.07 -28.72
N GLY A 237 14.84 -7.88 -28.48
CA GLY A 237 14.09 -6.69 -28.90
C GLY A 237 12.71 -6.51 -28.28
N GLY A 238 12.56 -6.57 -26.94
CA GLY A 238 11.29 -6.36 -26.21
C GLY A 238 10.63 -4.99 -26.44
N THR A 239 10.03 -4.33 -25.45
CA THR A 239 9.46 -2.95 -25.59
C THR A 239 10.45 -1.88 -26.11
N LYS A 240 11.71 -2.25 -26.35
CA LYS A 240 12.71 -1.47 -27.08
C LYS A 240 12.49 -1.46 -28.59
N SER A 241 11.92 -2.52 -29.17
CA SER A 241 11.52 -2.53 -30.59
C SER A 241 10.25 -1.70 -30.78
N PHE A 242 10.11 -1.11 -31.97
CA PHE A 242 8.90 -0.37 -32.32
C PHE A 242 7.65 -1.27 -32.25
N GLN A 243 7.77 -2.52 -32.71
CA GLN A 243 6.69 -3.49 -32.70
C GLN A 243 6.24 -3.83 -31.26
N GLY A 244 7.17 -4.08 -30.34
CA GLY A 244 6.82 -4.35 -28.94
C GLY A 244 6.12 -3.17 -28.24
N LYS A 245 6.40 -1.92 -28.64
CA LYS A 245 5.64 -0.75 -28.16
C LYS A 245 4.23 -0.71 -28.76
N VAL A 246 4.09 -1.02 -30.05
CA VAL A 246 2.79 -1.09 -30.72
C VAL A 246 1.91 -2.17 -30.08
N ASP A 247 2.46 -3.34 -29.80
CA ASP A 247 1.72 -4.45 -29.20
C ASP A 247 1.32 -4.14 -27.75
N LEU A 248 2.19 -3.46 -26.98
CA LEU A 248 1.83 -2.94 -25.66
C LEU A 248 0.66 -1.95 -25.72
N ILE A 249 0.69 -1.00 -26.66
CA ILE A 249 -0.40 -0.01 -26.83
C ILE A 249 -1.70 -0.72 -27.21
N LYS A 250 -1.65 -1.71 -28.11
CA LYS A 250 -2.82 -2.51 -28.50
C LYS A 250 -3.39 -3.28 -27.31
N ALA A 251 -2.53 -3.94 -26.52
CA ALA A 251 -2.94 -4.69 -25.34
C ALA A 251 -3.59 -3.76 -24.29
N LEU A 252 -3.00 -2.60 -24.03
CA LEU A 252 -3.56 -1.60 -23.10
C LEU A 252 -4.91 -1.06 -23.60
N ASN A 253 -5.04 -0.76 -24.89
CA ASN A 253 -6.30 -0.28 -25.47
C ASN A 253 -7.40 -1.36 -25.45
N ALA A 254 -7.04 -2.63 -25.63
CA ALA A 254 -7.99 -3.74 -25.60
C ALA A 254 -8.63 -3.94 -24.22
N MET A 255 -7.93 -3.55 -23.14
CA MET A 255 -8.47 -3.62 -21.77
C MET A 255 -9.59 -2.61 -21.50
N GLN A 256 -9.72 -1.55 -22.32
CA GLN A 256 -10.75 -0.50 -22.20
C GLN A 256 -10.87 0.08 -20.77
N VAL A 257 -9.74 0.23 -20.07
CA VAL A 257 -9.71 0.78 -18.71
C VAL A 257 -9.63 2.31 -18.73
N GLU A 258 -10.43 2.97 -17.90
CA GLU A 258 -10.48 4.44 -17.81
C GLU A 258 -9.35 5.02 -16.94
N ASP A 259 -8.84 4.25 -15.96
CA ASP A 259 -7.79 4.69 -15.03
C ASP A 259 -6.61 3.70 -15.05
N PHE A 260 -5.39 4.21 -14.98
CA PHE A 260 -4.17 3.38 -14.94
C PHE A 260 -4.11 2.46 -13.70
N ALA A 261 -4.84 2.80 -12.64
CA ALA A 261 -4.97 1.97 -11.44
C ALA A 261 -5.75 0.68 -11.72
N ASP A 262 -6.48 0.61 -12.82
CA ASP A 262 -7.33 -0.52 -13.21
C ASP A 262 -6.63 -1.46 -14.21
N ILE A 263 -5.41 -1.12 -14.64
CA ILE A 263 -4.59 -1.98 -15.52
C ILE A 263 -4.07 -3.18 -14.73
N ASP A 264 -4.35 -4.40 -15.22
CA ASP A 264 -3.68 -5.62 -14.76
C ASP A 264 -2.31 -5.75 -15.43
N TRP A 265 -1.29 -5.22 -14.75
CA TRP A 265 0.10 -5.28 -15.24
C TRP A 265 0.66 -6.69 -15.30
N GLU A 266 0.10 -7.66 -14.56
CA GLU A 266 0.52 -9.05 -14.60
C GLU A 266 0.00 -9.70 -15.89
N GLU A 267 -1.26 -9.48 -16.25
CA GLU A 267 -1.85 -9.94 -17.52
C GLU A 267 -1.13 -9.34 -18.73
N ILE A 268 -0.84 -8.03 -18.70
CA ILE A 268 -0.05 -7.36 -19.73
C ILE A 268 1.35 -7.98 -19.84
N ALA A 269 1.99 -8.28 -18.71
CA ALA A 269 3.32 -8.88 -18.69
C ALA A 269 3.33 -10.31 -19.25
N HIS A 270 2.27 -11.11 -19.04
CA HIS A 270 2.14 -12.43 -19.65
C HIS A 270 1.90 -12.33 -21.16
N THR A 271 0.93 -11.49 -21.58
CA THR A 271 0.55 -11.33 -22.99
C THR A 271 1.72 -10.87 -23.87
N ILE A 272 2.59 -10.03 -23.32
CA ILE A 272 3.73 -9.47 -24.07
C ILE A 272 5.02 -10.26 -23.80
N GLY A 273 5.12 -10.95 -22.66
CA GLY A 273 6.34 -11.57 -22.15
C GLY A 273 6.56 -13.03 -22.53
N ASP A 274 5.53 -13.72 -23.04
CA ASP A 274 5.58 -15.14 -23.44
C ASP A 274 5.64 -15.35 -24.97
N HIS A 275 5.94 -14.29 -25.74
CA HIS A 275 6.18 -14.34 -27.19
C HIS A 275 7.66 -14.22 -27.57
#